data_AF-A0A950SL88-F1
#
_entry.id   AF-A0A950SL88-F1
#
_cell.length_a   1.000
_cell.length_b   1.000
_cell.length_c   1.000
_cell.angle_alpha   90.00
_cell.angle_beta   90.00
_cell.angle_gamma   90.00
#
_symmetry.space_group_name_H-M   'P 1'
#
loop_
_entity.id
_entity.type
_entity.pdbx_description
1 polymer ?
#
loop_
_entity_poly.entity_id
_entity_poly.type
_entity_poly.pdbx_seq_one_letter_code
_entity_poly.pdbx_strand_id
1 'polypeptide(L)'
;MAEISYRRHRFPPMIIQHAVWLYLRFTLSYRDVEELLAERGLDISYETVRCWVLKFGPVIARRLRRCRPRPSDRWHLDEMVVRIGGEHMYLWRAVDHEGEVLDMLVQRGRDTRAALKLMRKLLKKQGFVPKLLVTDKLRSYAAAFWRLRLTCPHEQGLRQNNRAENSHQAVLRRERKLQRFKSARSAQRFLSMHAVVHNTFNLQRHLVSRSTLRIFRAEAADQWSRAIAAV
;
A
#
# COMPACT_ATOMS: atom_id res chain seq x y z
N MET A 1 5.09 23.00 0.88
CA MET A 1 4.48 21.68 1.20
C MET A 1 3.73 21.17 -0.02
N ALA A 2 3.49 19.86 -0.17
CA ALA A 2 2.52 19.43 -1.18
C ALA A 2 1.13 19.60 -0.60
N GLU A 3 0.56 20.77 -0.87
CA GLU A 3 -0.74 21.19 -0.38
C GLU A 3 -1.83 20.59 -1.27
N ILE A 4 -2.90 20.13 -0.65
CA ILE A 4 -4.07 19.69 -1.40
C ILE A 4 -4.92 20.93 -1.64
N SER A 5 -5.04 21.33 -2.90
CA SER A 5 -5.99 22.34 -3.31
C SER A 5 -7.11 21.70 -4.13
N TYR A 6 -8.34 21.88 -3.66
CA TYR A 6 -9.55 21.47 -4.38
C TYR A 6 -10.13 22.61 -5.24
N ARG A 7 -9.46 23.76 -5.31
CA ARG A 7 -9.90 24.88 -6.15
C ARG A 7 -10.03 24.43 -7.61
N ARG A 8 -10.98 25.04 -8.34
CA ARG A 8 -11.26 24.79 -9.75
C ARG A 8 -11.76 23.36 -10.06
N HIS A 9 -12.39 22.68 -9.10
CA HIS A 9 -13.17 21.47 -9.37
C HIS A 9 -14.65 21.79 -9.23
N ARG A 10 -15.47 21.23 -10.12
CA ARG A 10 -16.94 21.40 -10.12
C ARG A 10 -17.58 20.90 -8.84
N PHE A 11 -17.03 19.84 -8.24
CA PHE A 11 -17.61 19.17 -7.08
C PHE A 11 -16.97 19.65 -5.77
N PRO A 12 -17.75 19.76 -4.68
CA PRO A 12 -17.24 20.06 -3.34
C PRO A 12 -16.11 19.11 -2.91
N PRO A 13 -15.14 19.59 -2.10
CA PRO A 13 -14.03 18.77 -1.61
C PRO A 13 -14.46 17.47 -0.96
N MET A 14 -15.54 17.49 -0.18
CA MET A 14 -16.05 16.30 0.53
C MET A 14 -16.42 15.16 -0.44
N ILE A 15 -16.96 15.47 -1.62
CA ILE A 15 -17.34 14.47 -2.62
C ILE A 15 -16.10 13.86 -3.26
N ILE A 16 -15.15 14.72 -3.65
CA ILE A 16 -13.86 14.30 -4.22
C ILE A 16 -13.12 13.39 -3.24
N GLN A 17 -13.03 13.82 -1.98
CA GLN A 17 -12.40 13.08 -0.90
C GLN A 17 -13.06 11.73 -0.67
N HIS A 18 -14.39 11.68 -0.67
CA HIS A 18 -15.14 10.44 -0.49
C HIS A 18 -14.93 9.47 -1.66
N ALA A 19 -14.98 9.95 -2.90
CA ALA A 19 -14.73 9.13 -4.09
C ALA A 19 -13.32 8.51 -4.06
N VAL A 20 -12.29 9.32 -3.72
CA VAL A 20 -10.91 8.83 -3.58
C VAL A 20 -10.78 7.84 -2.44
N TRP A 21 -11.44 8.08 -1.31
CA TRP A 21 -11.48 7.16 -0.18
C TRP A 21 -12.09 5.81 -0.58
N LEU A 22 -13.28 5.82 -1.20
CA LEU A 22 -13.98 4.61 -1.64
C LEU A 22 -13.09 3.75 -2.53
N TYR A 23 -12.47 4.37 -3.55
CA TYR A 23 -11.62 3.66 -4.49
C TYR A 23 -10.35 3.07 -3.84
N LEU A 24 -9.67 3.83 -2.97
CA LEU A 24 -8.41 3.37 -2.36
C LEU A 24 -8.63 2.40 -1.19
N ARG A 25 -9.77 2.50 -0.50
CA ARG A 25 -10.07 1.71 0.70
C ARG A 25 -10.73 0.37 0.41
N PHE A 26 -11.64 0.31 -0.54
CA PHE A 26 -12.43 -0.88 -0.82
C PHE A 26 -12.01 -1.53 -2.13
N THR A 27 -12.44 -2.77 -2.37
CA THR A 27 -12.21 -3.50 -3.63
C THR A 27 -13.23 -3.10 -4.71
N LEU A 28 -13.37 -1.78 -4.96
CA LEU A 28 -14.24 -1.17 -5.96
C LEU A 28 -13.51 -0.78 -7.25
N SER A 29 -14.10 -1.04 -8.42
CA SER A 29 -13.65 -0.46 -9.69
C SER A 29 -13.96 1.06 -9.74
N TYR A 30 -13.48 1.78 -10.75
CA TYR A 30 -13.88 3.18 -10.92
C TYR A 30 -15.36 3.32 -11.26
N ARG A 31 -15.91 2.35 -12.02
CA ARG A 31 -17.34 2.30 -12.38
C ARG A 31 -18.21 1.97 -11.17
N ASP A 32 -17.75 1.08 -10.30
CA ASP A 32 -18.46 0.79 -9.04
C ASP A 32 -18.55 2.06 -8.17
N VAL A 33 -17.52 2.92 -8.18
CA VAL A 33 -17.56 4.19 -7.42
C VAL A 33 -18.48 5.20 -8.08
N GLU A 34 -18.51 5.28 -9.40
CA GLU A 34 -19.49 6.07 -10.16
C GLU A 34 -20.92 5.64 -9.81
N GLU A 35 -21.24 4.35 -9.89
CA GLU A 35 -22.57 3.81 -9.54
C GLU A 35 -22.95 4.14 -8.09
N LEU A 36 -22.04 3.94 -7.13
CA LEU A 36 -22.31 4.27 -5.72
C LEU A 36 -22.54 5.77 -5.45
N LEU A 37 -21.99 6.64 -6.29
CA LEU A 37 -22.21 8.08 -6.20
C LEU A 37 -23.51 8.48 -6.92
N ALA A 38 -23.82 7.84 -8.05
CA ALA A 38 -25.07 8.04 -8.79
C ALA A 38 -26.30 7.68 -7.94
N GLU A 39 -26.24 6.60 -7.16
CA GLU A 39 -27.28 6.22 -6.17
C GLU A 39 -27.56 7.32 -5.13
N ARG A 40 -26.62 8.26 -4.93
CA ARG A 40 -26.78 9.43 -4.04
C ARG A 40 -27.16 10.70 -4.80
N GLY A 41 -27.54 10.59 -6.06
CA GLY A 41 -27.87 11.73 -6.93
C GLY A 41 -26.66 12.50 -7.45
N LEU A 42 -25.46 11.92 -7.39
CA LEU A 42 -24.23 12.56 -7.86
C LEU A 42 -23.80 11.99 -9.21
N ASP A 43 -24.15 12.70 -10.29
CA ASP A 43 -23.75 12.35 -11.66
C ASP A 43 -22.25 12.67 -11.91
N ILE A 44 -21.40 11.66 -11.76
CA ILE A 44 -19.94 11.76 -11.84
C ILE A 44 -19.40 10.58 -12.65
N SER A 45 -18.77 10.84 -13.79
CA SER A 45 -18.18 9.77 -14.61
C SER A 45 -17.02 9.03 -13.92
N TYR A 46 -16.81 7.75 -14.25
CA TYR A 46 -15.65 7.00 -13.76
C TYR A 46 -14.31 7.64 -14.15
N GLU A 47 -14.21 8.34 -15.28
CA GLU A 47 -13.00 9.08 -15.67
C GLU A 47 -12.74 10.23 -14.71
N THR A 48 -13.78 10.90 -14.24
CA THR A 48 -13.66 11.98 -13.24
C THR A 48 -13.09 11.42 -11.93
N VAL A 49 -13.63 10.29 -11.45
CA VAL A 49 -13.10 9.59 -10.28
C VAL A 49 -11.64 9.18 -10.49
N ARG A 50 -11.31 8.62 -11.66
CA ARG A 50 -9.93 8.25 -12.03
C ARG A 50 -8.99 9.45 -11.99
N CYS A 51 -9.39 10.58 -12.56
CA CYS A 51 -8.62 11.82 -12.54
C CYS A 51 -8.37 12.31 -11.11
N TRP A 52 -9.38 12.27 -10.24
CA TRP A 52 -9.24 12.63 -8.83
C TRP A 52 -8.28 11.70 -8.08
N VAL A 53 -8.39 10.38 -8.27
CA VAL A 53 -7.47 9.42 -7.64
C VAL A 53 -6.03 9.64 -8.11
N LEU A 54 -5.81 9.88 -9.41
CA LEU A 54 -4.48 10.15 -9.95
C LEU A 54 -3.88 11.47 -9.43
N LYS A 55 -4.72 12.49 -9.22
CA LYS A 55 -4.31 13.82 -8.75
C LYS A 55 -4.07 13.85 -7.24
N PHE A 56 -5.05 13.40 -6.46
CA PHE A 56 -5.04 13.56 -5.00
C PHE A 56 -4.44 12.37 -4.25
N GLY A 57 -4.61 11.15 -4.77
CA GLY A 57 -4.13 9.92 -4.12
C GLY A 57 -2.65 9.96 -3.74
N PRO A 58 -1.71 10.41 -4.61
CA PRO A 58 -0.30 10.47 -4.26
C PRO A 58 0.01 11.46 -3.13
N VAL A 59 -0.71 12.59 -3.07
CA VAL A 59 -0.54 13.62 -2.04
C VAL A 59 -1.09 13.13 -0.70
N ILE A 60 -2.29 12.56 -0.70
CA ILE A 60 -2.93 11.95 0.48
C ILE A 60 -2.03 10.84 1.03
N ALA A 61 -1.56 9.92 0.19
CA ALA A 61 -0.65 8.85 0.61
C ALA A 61 0.67 9.39 1.20
N ARG A 62 1.17 10.54 0.72
CA ARG A 62 2.37 11.17 1.28
C ARG A 62 2.11 11.75 2.67
N ARG A 63 0.96 12.38 2.88
CA ARG A 63 0.56 12.93 4.18
C ARG A 63 0.33 11.82 5.21
N LEU A 64 -0.43 10.78 4.85
CA LEU A 64 -0.62 9.60 5.71
C LEU A 64 0.70 8.93 6.10
N ARG A 65 1.67 8.83 5.19
CA ARG A 65 3.01 8.29 5.51
C ARG A 65 3.79 9.14 6.53
N ARG A 66 3.53 10.44 6.62
CA ARG A 66 4.24 11.33 7.57
C ARG A 66 3.67 11.26 8.98
N CYS A 67 2.36 11.07 9.09
CA CYS A 67 1.67 10.95 10.38
C CYS A 67 1.80 9.55 10.99
N ARG A 68 2.50 8.64 10.32
CA ARG A 68 2.58 7.24 10.69
C ARG A 68 3.58 7.05 11.83
N PRO A 69 3.23 6.27 12.88
CA PRO A 69 4.21 5.86 13.88
C PRO A 69 5.34 5.06 13.23
N ARG A 70 6.45 4.97 13.96
CA ARG A 70 7.60 4.17 13.53
C ARG A 70 7.19 2.69 13.48
N PRO A 71 7.42 1.99 12.37
CA PRO A 71 7.07 0.57 12.26
C PRO A 71 7.97 -0.30 13.12
N SER A 72 7.57 -1.56 13.32
CA SER A 72 8.37 -2.55 14.03
C SER A 72 9.74 -2.76 13.35
N ASP A 73 10.75 -3.08 14.15
CA ASP A 73 12.12 -3.33 13.71
C ASP A 73 12.37 -4.77 13.23
N ARG A 74 11.35 -5.64 13.26
CA ARG A 74 11.36 -6.96 12.61
C ARG A 74 10.63 -6.87 11.27
N TRP A 75 11.34 -7.15 10.19
CA TRP A 75 10.81 -7.05 8.83
C TRP A 75 10.70 -8.42 8.17
N HIS A 76 9.59 -8.64 7.50
CA HIS A 76 9.31 -9.82 6.68
C HIS A 76 9.32 -9.40 5.21
N LEU A 77 10.09 -10.10 4.38
CA LEU A 77 10.20 -9.83 2.96
C LEU A 77 9.78 -11.05 2.15
N ASP A 78 9.03 -10.78 1.09
CA ASP A 78 8.56 -11.81 0.20
C ASP A 78 8.34 -11.23 -1.20
N GLU A 79 8.23 -12.12 -2.17
CA GLU A 79 7.92 -11.78 -3.54
C GLU A 79 6.86 -12.70 -4.09
N MET A 80 6.04 -12.15 -4.98
CA MET A 80 5.02 -12.92 -5.67
C MET A 80 4.99 -12.60 -7.15
N VAL A 81 4.65 -13.61 -7.96
CA VAL A 81 4.44 -13.42 -9.39
C VAL A 81 3.11 -12.68 -9.60
N VAL A 82 3.14 -11.65 -10.45
CA VAL A 82 1.98 -10.89 -10.89
C VAL A 82 2.02 -10.74 -12.42
N ARG A 83 0.88 -10.88 -13.08
CA ARG A 83 0.78 -10.70 -14.54
C ARG A 83 0.39 -9.26 -14.85
N ILE A 84 1.26 -8.52 -15.51
CA ILE A 84 1.07 -7.09 -15.80
C ILE A 84 1.27 -6.85 -17.30
N GLY A 85 0.25 -6.33 -17.97
CA GLY A 85 0.33 -6.05 -19.41
C GLY A 85 0.63 -7.28 -20.27
N GLY A 86 0.26 -8.48 -19.80
CA GLY A 86 0.55 -9.74 -20.48
C GLY A 86 1.86 -10.41 -20.04
N GLU A 87 2.79 -9.68 -19.42
CA GLU A 87 4.08 -10.19 -18.97
C GLU A 87 4.03 -10.69 -17.51
N HIS A 88 4.83 -11.70 -17.19
CA HIS A 88 5.11 -12.09 -15.80
C HIS A 88 6.11 -11.11 -15.18
N MET A 89 5.73 -10.54 -14.03
CA MET A 89 6.57 -9.66 -13.22
C MET A 89 6.54 -10.13 -11.77
N TYR A 90 7.43 -9.58 -10.95
CA TYR A 90 7.54 -9.86 -9.52
C TYR A 90 7.16 -8.63 -8.71
N LEU A 91 6.18 -8.79 -7.82
CA LEU A 91 5.88 -7.81 -6.78
C LEU A 91 6.69 -8.19 -5.55
N TRP A 92 7.73 -7.41 -5.30
CA TRP A 92 8.55 -7.49 -4.10
C TRP A 92 7.91 -6.68 -2.99
N ARG A 93 7.83 -7.24 -1.79
CA ARG A 93 7.11 -6.63 -0.67
C ARG A 93 7.88 -6.77 0.63
N ALA A 94 7.81 -5.72 1.44
CA ALA A 94 8.28 -5.71 2.81
C ALA A 94 7.14 -5.32 3.74
N VAL A 95 6.94 -6.10 4.79
CA VAL A 95 6.01 -5.82 5.88
C VAL A 95 6.73 -5.91 7.21
N ASP A 96 6.22 -5.25 8.24
CA ASP A 96 6.76 -5.42 9.59
C ASP A 96 6.04 -6.55 10.35
N HIS A 97 6.48 -6.76 11.60
CA HIS A 97 5.90 -7.77 12.46
C HIS A 97 4.42 -7.53 12.78
N GLU A 98 3.95 -6.28 12.77
CA GLU A 98 2.54 -5.93 12.99
C GLU A 98 1.69 -6.12 11.73
N GLY A 99 2.33 -6.43 10.59
CA GLY A 99 1.67 -6.64 9.30
C GLY A 99 1.45 -5.34 8.54
N GLU A 100 2.08 -4.24 8.96
CA GLU A 100 2.12 -3.01 8.18
C GLU A 100 2.99 -3.18 6.94
N VAL A 101 2.45 -2.79 5.78
CA VAL A 101 3.24 -2.70 4.56
C VAL A 101 4.23 -1.54 4.64
N LEU A 102 5.52 -1.88 4.69
CA LEU A 102 6.61 -0.91 4.73
C LEU A 102 6.93 -0.39 3.34
N ASP A 103 7.08 -1.31 2.38
CA ASP A 103 7.31 -0.94 1.00
C ASP A 103 6.94 -2.04 0.00
N MET A 104 6.77 -1.62 -1.26
CA MET A 104 6.50 -2.52 -2.38
C MET A 104 7.19 -2.03 -3.65
N LEU A 105 7.64 -2.97 -4.48
CA LEU A 105 8.31 -2.70 -5.73
C LEU A 105 7.99 -3.74 -6.79
N VAL A 106 7.43 -3.30 -7.92
CA VAL A 106 7.22 -4.15 -9.11
C VAL A 106 8.50 -4.18 -9.94
N GLN A 107 8.99 -5.37 -10.25
CA GLN A 107 10.22 -5.59 -11.01
C GLN A 107 10.05 -6.75 -12.00
N ARG A 108 10.85 -6.78 -13.07
CA ARG A 108 10.84 -7.86 -14.06
C ARG A 108 11.55 -9.13 -13.57
N GLY A 109 12.61 -8.98 -12.78
CA GLY A 109 13.45 -10.11 -12.33
C GLY A 109 13.18 -10.54 -10.90
N ARG A 110 13.41 -11.84 -10.64
CA ARG A 110 13.52 -12.47 -9.32
C ARG A 110 14.99 -12.74 -8.98
N ASP A 111 15.79 -11.68 -8.90
CA ASP A 111 17.25 -11.77 -8.77
C ASP A 111 17.80 -10.91 -7.61
N THR A 112 19.11 -11.04 -7.36
CA THR A 112 19.81 -10.28 -6.31
C THR A 112 19.75 -8.76 -6.55
N ARG A 113 19.76 -8.30 -7.80
CA ARG A 113 19.70 -6.88 -8.14
C ARG A 113 18.34 -6.30 -7.75
N ALA A 114 17.27 -7.05 -7.97
CA ALA A 114 15.92 -6.71 -7.61
C ALA A 114 15.74 -6.68 -6.08
N ALA A 115 16.23 -7.70 -5.36
CA ALA A 115 16.23 -7.72 -3.90
C ALA A 115 17.01 -6.53 -3.30
N LEU A 116 18.20 -6.24 -3.83
CA LEU A 116 19.01 -5.07 -3.45
C LEU A 116 18.26 -3.75 -3.64
N LYS A 117 17.55 -3.60 -4.75
CA LYS A 117 16.80 -2.38 -5.05
C LYS A 117 15.66 -2.17 -4.06
N LEU A 118 14.93 -3.24 -3.71
CA LEU A 118 13.93 -3.18 -2.64
C LEU A 118 14.58 -2.76 -1.32
N MET A 119 15.65 -3.44 -0.90
CA MET A 119 16.29 -3.18 0.40
C MET A 119 16.87 -1.78 0.52
N ARG A 120 17.57 -1.27 -0.50
CA ARG A 120 18.08 0.12 -0.48
C ARG A 120 16.95 1.13 -0.35
N LYS A 121 15.86 0.91 -1.09
CA LYS A 121 14.67 1.77 -1.03
C LYS A 121 14.04 1.71 0.37
N LEU A 122 13.92 0.52 0.94
CA LEU A 122 13.35 0.29 2.26
C LEU A 122 14.18 0.95 3.36
N LEU A 123 15.49 0.68 3.42
CA LEU A 123 16.41 1.28 4.39
C LEU A 123 16.40 2.82 4.31
N LYS A 124 16.47 3.38 3.09
CA LYS A 124 16.41 4.84 2.89
C LYS A 124 15.08 5.42 3.37
N LYS A 125 13.97 4.72 3.14
CA LYS A 125 12.62 5.19 3.47
C LYS A 125 12.34 5.11 4.97
N GLN A 126 12.79 4.06 5.64
CA GLN A 126 12.58 3.88 7.08
C GLN A 126 13.62 4.63 7.91
N GLY A 127 14.83 4.84 7.39
CA GLY A 127 15.88 5.57 8.08
C GLY A 127 16.54 4.81 9.22
N PHE A 128 16.27 3.51 9.35
CA PHE A 128 16.91 2.64 10.34
C PHE A 128 17.10 1.22 9.79
N VAL A 129 17.99 0.46 10.46
CA VAL A 129 18.28 -0.94 10.15
C VAL A 129 17.38 -1.83 11.02
N PRO A 130 16.77 -2.89 10.46
CA PRO A 130 15.94 -3.81 11.24
C PRO A 130 16.79 -4.59 12.23
N LYS A 131 16.18 -5.02 13.34
CA LYS A 131 16.79 -5.97 14.26
C LYS A 131 16.73 -7.41 13.74
N LEU A 132 15.74 -7.73 12.92
CA LEU A 132 15.55 -9.08 12.38
C LEU A 132 14.95 -9.01 10.99
N LEU A 133 15.54 -9.76 10.06
CA LEU A 133 15.01 -9.99 8.73
C LEU A 133 14.46 -11.41 8.63
N VAL A 134 13.24 -11.55 8.13
CA VAL A 134 12.61 -12.85 7.87
C VAL A 134 12.28 -12.90 6.38
N THR A 135 12.73 -13.94 5.69
CA THR A 135 12.41 -14.13 4.27
C THR A 135 12.10 -15.59 3.97
N ASP A 136 11.68 -15.86 2.74
CA ASP A 136 11.70 -17.22 2.20
C ASP A 136 13.16 -17.70 1.97
N LYS A 137 13.30 -18.88 1.36
CA LYS A 137 14.60 -19.48 1.04
C LYS A 137 15.24 -18.95 -0.25
N LEU A 138 14.76 -17.83 -0.82
CA LEU A 138 15.35 -17.27 -2.03
C LEU A 138 16.77 -16.75 -1.76
N ARG A 139 17.77 -17.37 -2.41
CA ARG A 139 19.19 -17.02 -2.29
C ARG A 139 19.50 -15.54 -2.60
N SER A 140 18.67 -14.90 -3.42
CA SER A 140 18.80 -13.48 -3.76
C SER A 140 18.74 -12.55 -2.55
N TYR A 141 18.01 -12.91 -1.48
CA TYR A 141 17.97 -12.12 -0.24
C TYR A 141 19.30 -12.15 0.48
N ALA A 142 19.84 -13.33 0.76
CA ALA A 142 21.13 -13.49 1.43
C ALA A 142 22.25 -12.76 0.67
N ALA A 143 22.30 -12.90 -0.65
CA ALA A 143 23.27 -12.19 -1.49
C ALA A 143 23.08 -10.66 -1.44
N ALA A 144 21.84 -10.17 -1.38
CA ALA A 144 21.55 -8.75 -1.24
C ALA A 144 21.96 -8.22 0.13
N PHE A 145 21.68 -8.95 1.20
CA PHE A 145 22.01 -8.56 2.57
C PHE A 145 23.53 -8.51 2.79
N TRP A 146 24.26 -9.49 2.27
CA TRP A 146 25.73 -9.50 2.30
C TRP A 146 26.32 -8.29 1.58
N ARG A 147 25.84 -7.97 0.36
CA ARG A 147 26.28 -6.78 -0.40
C ARG A 147 25.93 -5.46 0.29
N LEU A 148 24.89 -5.44 1.12
CA LEU A 148 24.50 -4.28 1.93
C LEU A 148 25.20 -4.25 3.30
N ARG A 149 26.02 -5.26 3.61
CA ARG A 149 26.72 -5.42 4.89
C ARG A 149 25.77 -5.34 6.09
N LEU A 150 24.58 -5.93 5.96
CA LEU A 150 23.62 -6.00 7.06
C LEU A 150 24.08 -7.02 8.08
N THR A 151 24.17 -6.61 9.34
CA THR A 151 24.63 -7.43 10.45
C THR A 151 23.49 -8.03 11.28
N CYS A 152 22.24 -7.63 10.99
CA CYS A 152 21.08 -8.16 11.68
C CYS A 152 20.87 -9.66 11.37
N PRO A 153 20.38 -10.45 12.33
CA PRO A 153 19.95 -11.82 12.08
C PRO A 153 19.02 -11.94 10.87
N HIS A 154 19.21 -13.01 10.10
CA HIS A 154 18.37 -13.40 8.97
C HIS A 154 17.78 -14.78 9.22
N GLU A 155 16.46 -14.84 9.41
CA GLU A 155 15.69 -16.06 9.63
C GLU A 155 14.99 -16.53 8.34
N GLN A 156 14.99 -17.84 8.11
CA GLN A 156 14.36 -18.51 6.95
C GLN A 156 13.49 -19.70 7.38
N GLY A 157 12.96 -19.67 8.61
CA GLY A 157 12.18 -20.76 9.18
C GLY A 157 10.86 -20.99 8.45
N LEU A 158 10.42 -22.25 8.44
CA LEU A 158 9.09 -22.63 7.92
C LEU A 158 8.00 -21.83 8.64
N ARG A 159 7.05 -21.28 7.89
CA ARG A 159 5.91 -20.47 8.37
C ARG A 159 6.26 -19.11 9.02
N GLN A 160 7.54 -18.79 9.23
CA GLN A 160 7.92 -17.49 9.80
C GLN A 160 7.64 -16.32 8.84
N ASN A 161 7.56 -16.59 7.53
CA ASN A 161 7.24 -15.58 6.52
C ASN A 161 5.73 -15.42 6.22
N ASN A 162 4.86 -16.14 6.94
CA ASN A 162 3.40 -16.08 6.73
C ASN A 162 2.84 -14.64 6.78
N ARG A 163 3.50 -13.73 7.52
CA ARG A 163 3.10 -12.32 7.60
C ARG A 163 3.21 -11.62 6.25
N ALA A 164 4.31 -11.82 5.53
CA ALA A 164 4.49 -11.27 4.20
C ALA A 164 3.58 -11.95 3.18
N GLU A 165 3.48 -13.28 3.22
CA GLU A 165 2.59 -14.06 2.34
C GLU A 165 1.12 -13.63 2.46
N ASN A 166 0.60 -13.53 3.69
CA ASN A 166 -0.79 -13.11 3.94
C ASN A 166 -1.04 -11.67 3.46
N SER A 167 -0.02 -10.82 3.49
CA SER A 167 -0.13 -9.44 3.04
C SER A 167 -0.43 -9.33 1.53
N HIS A 168 -0.08 -10.35 0.74
CA HIS A 168 -0.37 -10.42 -0.69
C HIS A 168 -1.88 -10.47 -0.99
N GLN A 169 -2.68 -11.04 -0.09
CA GLN A 169 -4.12 -11.28 -0.32
C GLN A 169 -4.93 -10.00 -0.61
N ALA A 170 -4.61 -8.89 0.07
CA ALA A 170 -5.29 -7.61 -0.19
C ALA A 170 -5.02 -7.10 -1.62
N VAL A 171 -3.78 -7.24 -2.10
CA VAL A 171 -3.39 -6.83 -3.45
C VAL A 171 -3.97 -7.78 -4.49
N LEU A 172 -3.95 -9.09 -4.24
CA LEU A 172 -4.53 -10.09 -5.14
C LEU A 172 -6.05 -9.95 -5.33
N ARG A 173 -6.80 -9.65 -4.26
CA ARG A 173 -8.24 -9.36 -4.38
C ARG A 173 -8.49 -8.15 -5.26
N ARG A 174 -7.65 -7.12 -5.12
CA ARG A 174 -7.74 -5.89 -5.90
C ARG A 174 -7.36 -6.11 -7.36
N GLU A 175 -6.28 -6.84 -7.62
CA GLU A 175 -5.79 -7.16 -8.96
C GLU A 175 -6.83 -7.95 -9.77
N ARG A 176 -7.47 -8.95 -9.13
CA ARG A 176 -8.56 -9.72 -9.73
C ARG A 176 -9.76 -8.85 -10.12
N LYS A 177 -10.22 -7.97 -9.22
CA LYS A 177 -11.34 -7.06 -9.51
C LYS A 177 -11.02 -6.07 -10.62
N LEU A 178 -9.76 -5.65 -10.76
CA LEU A 178 -9.30 -4.75 -11.82
C LEU A 178 -8.99 -5.47 -13.15
N GLN A 179 -9.24 -6.78 -13.25
CA GLN A 179 -8.90 -7.60 -14.43
C GLN A 179 -7.42 -7.44 -14.83
N ARG A 180 -6.55 -7.51 -13.82
CA ARG A 180 -5.09 -7.39 -13.92
C ARG A 180 -4.60 -5.98 -14.28
N PHE A 181 -3.38 -5.66 -13.86
CA PHE A 181 -2.78 -4.38 -14.23
C PHE A 181 -2.34 -4.36 -15.69
N LYS A 182 -2.58 -3.23 -16.38
CA LYS A 182 -2.18 -3.06 -17.78
C LYS A 182 -0.75 -2.57 -17.96
N SER A 183 -0.16 -1.90 -16.96
CA SER A 183 1.23 -1.43 -17.01
C SER A 183 1.90 -1.43 -15.63
N ALA A 184 3.21 -1.68 -15.60
CA ALA A 184 3.99 -1.73 -14.36
C ALA A 184 4.00 -0.37 -13.64
N ARG A 185 4.07 0.73 -14.40
CA ARG A 185 4.01 2.09 -13.84
C ARG A 185 2.67 2.38 -13.17
N SER A 186 1.56 2.00 -13.80
CA SER A 186 0.23 2.16 -13.23
C SER A 186 0.05 1.29 -11.98
N ALA A 187 0.50 0.03 -12.05
CA ALA A 187 0.49 -0.89 -10.91
C ALA A 187 1.27 -0.32 -9.72
N GLN A 188 2.52 0.09 -9.94
CA GLN A 188 3.36 0.65 -8.88
C GLN A 188 2.73 1.90 -8.25
N ARG A 189 2.15 2.79 -9.06
CA ARG A 189 1.47 4.00 -8.56
C ARG A 189 0.29 3.62 -7.68
N PHE A 190 -0.58 2.74 -8.17
CA PHE A 190 -1.73 2.24 -7.42
C PHE A 190 -1.31 1.59 -6.09
N LEU A 191 -0.39 0.62 -6.16
CA LEU A 191 0.12 -0.11 -4.99
C LEU A 191 0.68 0.83 -3.92
N SER A 192 1.42 1.87 -4.34
CA SER A 192 2.03 2.84 -3.43
C SER A 192 0.99 3.71 -2.69
N MET A 193 -0.19 3.93 -3.27
CA MET A 193 -1.31 4.63 -2.61
C MET A 193 -2.11 3.66 -1.76
N HIS A 194 -2.48 2.52 -2.35
CA HIS A 194 -3.29 1.48 -1.72
C HIS A 194 -2.66 0.95 -0.43
N ALA A 195 -1.36 0.67 -0.39
CA ALA A 195 -0.73 0.17 0.85
C ALA A 195 -0.82 1.14 2.02
N VAL A 196 -0.70 2.44 1.76
CA VAL A 196 -0.76 3.43 2.83
C VAL A 196 -2.17 3.49 3.40
N VAL A 197 -3.17 3.57 2.52
CA VAL A 197 -4.58 3.55 2.92
C VAL A 197 -4.95 2.22 3.59
N HIS A 198 -4.50 1.10 3.04
CA HIS A 198 -4.71 -0.22 3.61
C HIS A 198 -4.23 -0.28 5.06
N ASN A 199 -2.98 0.10 5.32
CA ASN A 199 -2.42 0.08 6.66
C ASN A 199 -3.17 1.03 7.61
N THR A 200 -3.53 2.25 7.19
CA THR A 200 -4.33 3.18 8.02
C THR A 200 -5.65 2.57 8.47
N PHE A 201 -6.26 1.70 7.67
CA PHE A 201 -7.55 1.09 7.98
C PHE A 201 -7.50 -0.42 8.26
N ASN A 202 -6.31 -1.00 8.44
CA ASN A 202 -6.13 -2.42 8.74
C ASN A 202 -6.19 -2.68 10.25
N LEU A 203 -7.38 -2.60 10.82
CA LEU A 203 -7.59 -2.60 12.27
C LEU A 203 -7.63 -4.00 12.92
N GLN A 204 -7.18 -5.04 12.20
CA GLN A 204 -7.17 -6.45 12.67
C GLN A 204 -8.42 -6.87 13.46
N ARG A 205 -9.61 -6.56 12.92
CA ARG A 205 -10.93 -6.68 13.58
C ARG A 205 -11.26 -8.02 14.26
N HIS A 206 -10.52 -9.09 13.97
CA HIS A 206 -10.71 -10.43 14.53
C HIS A 206 -9.94 -10.63 15.85
N LEU A 207 -9.06 -9.69 16.22
CA LEU A 207 -8.24 -9.75 17.45
C LEU A 207 -8.68 -8.73 18.50
N VAL A 208 -9.68 -7.90 18.21
CA VAL A 208 -10.06 -6.77 19.06
C VAL A 208 -11.55 -6.78 19.39
N SER A 209 -11.86 -6.30 20.59
CA SER A 209 -13.24 -6.13 21.04
C SER A 209 -13.99 -5.08 20.20
N ARG A 210 -15.32 -5.05 20.32
CA ARG A 210 -16.14 -4.06 19.60
C ARG A 210 -15.89 -2.63 20.07
N SER A 211 -15.63 -2.41 21.36
CA SER A 211 -15.31 -1.08 21.92
C SER A 211 -13.96 -0.60 21.40
N THR A 212 -12.93 -1.44 21.45
CA THR A 212 -11.60 -1.15 20.90
C THR A 212 -11.67 -0.85 19.40
N LEU A 213 -12.45 -1.62 18.63
CA LEU A 213 -12.65 -1.38 17.21
C LEU A 213 -13.27 0.00 16.91
N ARG A 214 -14.17 0.50 17.76
CA ARG A 214 -14.75 1.85 17.60
C ARG A 214 -13.68 2.93 17.74
N ILE A 215 -12.79 2.79 18.72
CA ILE A 215 -11.67 3.71 18.96
C ILE A 215 -10.74 3.72 17.75
N PHE A 216 -10.26 2.56 17.32
CA PHE A 216 -9.36 2.44 16.18
C PHE A 216 -9.97 2.95 14.86
N ARG A 217 -11.29 2.81 14.69
CA ARG A 217 -12.00 3.40 13.53
C ARG A 217 -12.02 4.91 13.59
N ALA A 218 -12.26 5.49 14.77
CA ALA A 218 -12.26 6.94 14.95
C ALA A 218 -10.85 7.53 14.69
N GLU A 219 -9.80 6.88 15.22
CA GLU A 219 -8.41 7.27 14.99
C GLU A 219 -8.03 7.19 13.49
N ALA A 220 -8.38 6.10 12.81
CA ALA A 220 -8.14 5.97 11.38
C ALA A 220 -8.89 7.02 10.55
N ALA A 221 -10.12 7.37 10.96
CA ALA A 221 -10.92 8.40 10.32
C ALA A 221 -10.32 9.79 10.54
N ASP A 222 -9.84 10.11 11.73
CA ASP A 222 -9.16 11.37 12.05
C ASP A 222 -7.83 11.49 11.27
N GLN A 223 -7.02 10.43 11.19
CA GLN A 223 -5.82 10.42 10.35
C GLN A 223 -6.15 10.68 8.87
N TRP A 224 -7.23 10.08 8.36
CA TRP A 224 -7.70 10.33 7.01
C TRP A 224 -8.14 11.79 6.81
N SER A 225 -8.95 12.33 7.73
CA SER A 225 -9.42 13.73 7.71
C SER A 225 -8.27 14.73 7.70
N ARG A 226 -7.25 14.52 8.54
CA ARG A 226 -6.03 15.35 8.54
C ARG A 226 -5.26 15.24 7.23
N ALA A 227 -5.18 14.05 6.64
CA ALA A 227 -4.47 13.84 5.39
C ALA A 227 -5.16 14.50 4.18
N ILE A 228 -6.49 14.54 4.16
CA ILE A 228 -7.28 15.14 3.06
C ILE A 228 -7.55 16.64 3.23
N ALA A 229 -7.28 17.21 4.42
CA ALA A 229 -7.54 18.61 4.71
C ALA A 229 -6.93 19.54 3.65
N ALA A 230 -7.74 20.45 3.11
CA ALA A 230 -7.24 21.47 2.19
C ALA A 230 -6.29 22.43 2.93
N VAL A 231 -5.40 23.08 2.19
CA VAL A 231 -4.74 24.31 2.66
C VAL A 231 -5.47 25.50 2.05
#